data_AF-A0A9D9VND1-F1
#
_entry.id   AF-A0A9D9VND1-F1
#
_cell.length_a   1.000
_cell.length_b   1.000
_cell.length_c   1.000
_cell.angle_alpha   90.00
_cell.angle_beta   90.00
_cell.angle_gamma   90.00
#
_symmetry.space_group_name_H-M   'P 1'
#
loop_
_entity.id
_entity.type
_entity.pdbx_description
1 polymer ?
#
loop_
_entity_poly.entity_id
_entity_poly.type
_entity_poly.pdbx_seq_one_letter_code
_entity_poly.pdbx_strand_id
1 'polypeptide(L)' 'MIGFLRGKVLIVKENILLLDVGGVGYKILAPLPLLLSLSVNEELSIHIHTHV' A
#
# COMPACT_ATOMS: atom_id res chain seq x y z
N MET A 1 -0.93 -14.11 6.71
CA MET A 1 -1.59 -14.67 5.51
C MET A 1 -2.59 -13.64 4.99
N ILE A 2 -2.18 -12.78 4.05
CA ILE A 2 -3.01 -11.74 3.41
C ILE A 2 -2.60 -11.68 1.93
N GLY A 3 -3.57 -11.68 1.02
CA GLY A 3 -3.32 -11.69 -0.43
C GLY A 3 -3.80 -10.45 -1.19
N PHE A 4 -4.61 -9.60 -0.54
CA PHE A 4 -5.22 -8.43 -1.16
C PHE A 4 -5.59 -7.40 -0.09
N LEU A 5 -5.42 -6.12 -0.42
CA LEU A 5 -5.85 -4.99 0.40
C LEU A 5 -6.51 -3.94 -0.50
N ARG A 6 -7.50 -3.24 0.06
CA ARG A 6 -8.12 -2.06 -0.53
C ARG A 6 -8.25 -0.98 0.52
N GLY A 7 -7.81 0.23 0.20
CA GLY A 7 -7.90 1.35 1.13
C GLY A 7 -7.27 2.62 0.59
N LYS A 8 -7.00 3.56 1.49
CA LYS A 8 -6.54 4.91 1.14
C LYS A 8 -5.03 5.05 1.30
N VAL A 9 -4.35 5.59 0.30
CA VAL A 9 -2.91 5.86 0.35
C VAL A 9 -2.62 6.98 1.35
N LEU A 10 -1.90 6.67 2.42
CA LEU A 10 -1.50 7.66 3.43
C LEU A 10 -0.11 8.24 3.14
N ILE A 11 0.85 7.38 2.82
CA ILE A 11 2.26 7.76 2.66
C ILE A 11 2.87 6.92 1.53
N VAL A 12 3.62 7.59 0.65
CA VAL A 12 4.48 6.97 -0.35
C VAL A 12 5.92 7.38 -0.03
N LYS A 13 6.81 6.39 0.18
CA LYS A 13 8.26 6.56 0.33
C LYS A 13 8.98 5.64 -0.64
N GLU A 14 10.29 5.84 -0.84
CA GLU A 14 11.12 5.19 -1.86
C GLU A 14 10.90 3.67 -2.02
N ASN A 15 10.64 2.93 -0.93
CA ASN A 15 10.41 1.46 -0.97
C ASN A 15 9.14 1.01 -0.24
N ILE A 16 8.35 1.94 0.30
CA ILE A 16 7.25 1.62 1.22
C ILE A 16 6.01 2.44 0.87
N LEU A 17 4.88 1.75 0.87
CA LEU A 17 3.53 2.30 0.87
C LEU A 17 2.90 2.10 2.25
N LEU A 18 2.27 3.15 2.80
CA LEU A 18 1.35 3.03 3.93
C LEU A 18 -0.09 3.17 3.44
N LEU A 19 -0.87 2.12 3.61
CA LEU A 19 -2.27 2.05 3.18
C LEU A 19 -3.18 2.00 4.41
N ASP A 20 -4.14 2.91 4.50
CA ASP A 20 -5.20 2.86 5.51
C ASP A 20 -6.35 1.98 5.03
N VAL A 21 -6.58 0.87 5.72
CA VAL A 21 -7.70 -0.04 5.46
C VAL A 21 -8.62 -0.01 6.67
N GLY A 22 -9.65 0.84 6.62
CA GLY A 22 -10.67 0.94 7.67
C GLY A 22 -10.13 1.38 9.03
N GLY A 23 -9.10 2.23 9.08
CA GLY A 23 -8.44 2.69 10.30
C GLY A 23 -7.20 1.89 10.69
N VAL A 24 -6.81 0.88 9.90
CA VAL A 24 -5.60 0.06 10.13
C VAL A 24 -4.55 0.39 9.09
N GLY A 25 -3.38 0.87 9.54
CA GLY A 25 -2.25 1.20 8.67
C GLY A 25 -1.42 -0.02 8.28
N TYR A 26 -1.50 -0.44 7.02
CA TYR A 26 -0.68 -1.51 6.44
C TYR A 26 0.57 -0.94 5.79
N LYS A 27 1.73 -1.33 6.31
CA LYS A 27 3.03 -1.03 5.70
C LYS A 27 3.37 -2.11 4.67
N ILE A 28 3.47 -1.71 3.41
CA ILE A 28 3.67 -2.62 2.27
C ILE A 28 4.99 -2.25 1.58
N LEU A 29 5.84 -3.25 1.33
CA LEU A 29 7.00 -3.09 0.46
C LEU A 29 6.54 -3.14 -0.99
N ALA A 30 6.94 -2.16 -1.79
CA ALA A 30 6.50 -2.01 -3.16
C ALA A 30 7.65 -1.54 -4.06
N PRO A 31 7.67 -1.94 -5.33
CA PRO A 31 8.69 -1.49 -6.28
C PRO A 31 8.49 -0.01 -6.64
N LEU A 32 9.58 0.71 -6.89
CA LEU A 32 9.57 2.15 -7.18
C LEU A 32 8.59 2.57 -8.30
N PRO A 33 8.45 1.85 -9.44
CA PRO A 33 7.50 2.24 -10.48
C PRO A 33 6.05 2.30 -10.00
N LEU A 34 5.64 1.37 -9.13
CA LEU A 34 4.31 1.42 -8.52
C LEU A 34 4.20 2.66 -7.63
N LEU A 35 5.18 2.90 -6.77
CA LEU A 35 5.17 4.04 -5.83
C LEU A 35 5.10 5.39 -6.55
N LEU A 36 5.81 5.56 -7.67
CA LEU A 36 5.77 6.78 -8.49
C LEU A 36 4.42 7.00 -9.18
N SER A 37 3.62 5.95 -9.36
CA SER A 37 2.27 6.05 -9.93
C SER A 37 1.20 6.45 -8.91
N LEU A 38 1.53 6.43 -7.61
CA LEU A 38 0.57 6.65 -6.54
C LEU A 38 0.54 8.10 -6.04
N SER A 39 -0.64 8.56 -5.67
CA SER A 39 -0.90 9.86 -5.05
C SER A 39 -1.45 9.70 -3.63
N VAL A 40 -0.98 10.55 -2.70
CA VAL A 40 -1.53 10.57 -1.34
C VAL A 40 -3.01 10.92 -1.37
N ASN A 41 -3.79 10.26 -0.53
CA ASN A 41 -5.26 10.30 -0.43
C ASN A 41 -6.06 9.58 -1.52
N GLU A 42 -5.44 8.92 -2.49
CA GLU A 42 -6.19 8.12 -3.46
C GLU A 42 -6.63 6.76 -2.88
N GLU A 43 -7.67 6.18 -3.48
CA GLU A 43 -8.11 4.80 -3.21
C GLU A 43 -7.28 3.82 -4.05
N LEU A 44 -6.68 2.83 -3.40
CA LEU A 44 -5.87 1.80 -4.03
C LEU A 44 -6.41 0.40 -3.68
N SER A 45 -6.48 -0.46 -4.70
CA SER A 45 -6.70 -1.90 -4.55
C SER A 45 -5.47 -2.64 -5.06
N ILE A 46 -4.86 -3.47 -4.22
CA ILE A 46 -3.56 -4.09 -4.52
C ILE A 46 -3.47 -5.52 -4.01
N HIS A 47 -2.87 -6.38 -4.81
CA HIS A 47 -2.47 -7.72 -4.39
C HIS A 47 -1.13 -7.67 -3.66
N ILE A 48 -1.03 -8.39 -2.55
CA ILE A 48 0.19 -8.45 -1.75
C ILE A 48 0.63 -9.88 -1.51
N HIS A 49 1.94 -10.05 -1.35
CA HIS A 49 2.51 -11.27 -0.81
C HIS A 49 2.83 -11.06 0.67
N THR A 50 2.24 -11.89 1.54
CA THR A 50 2.59 -11.89 2.96
C THR A 50 3.62 -12.96 3.25
N HIS A 51 4.78 -12.57 3.77
CA HIS A 51 5.79 -13.49 4.29
C HIS A 51 5.65 -13.58 5.82
N VAL A 52 5.64 -14.79 6.38
CA VAL A 52 5.54 -15.06 7.83
C VAL A 52 6.71 -15.93 8.27
#